data_AF-A0A960MSF7-F1
#
_entry.id   AF-A0A960MSF7-F1
#
_cell.length_a   1.000
_cell.length_b   1.000
_cell.length_c   1.000
_cell.angle_alpha   90.00
_cell.angle_beta   90.00
_cell.angle_gamma   90.00
#
_symmetry.space_group_name_H-M   'P 1'
#
loop_
_entity.id
_entity.type
_entity.pdbx_description
1 polymer ?
#
loop_
_entity_poly.entity_id
_entity_poly.type
_entity_poly.pdbx_seq_one_letter_code
_entity_poly.pdbx_strand_id
1 'polypeptide(L)'
;MKTLGVILARSDSTRLPGKALMDLGGGWKMIDLVLARAARSKEMAGVALATTSRPCDDELARHVAEDLGGDVYRGDLEDVAGRALTCAIERGAEWFVRINGDSPFVDASLLDAGIRLARESGADLVSNVLERTYPYGIAVEVFRTETFQRVHESFDALEREHIARHF
;
A
#
# COMPACT_ATOMS: atom_id res chain seq x y z
N MET A 1 5.99 18.18 -2.55
CA MET A 1 5.02 17.42 -1.74
C MET A 1 5.44 15.97 -1.70
N LYS A 2 5.74 15.41 -0.52
CA LYS A 2 6.24 14.03 -0.39
C LYS A 2 5.09 13.04 -0.48
N THR A 3 5.14 12.13 -1.47
CA THR A 3 4.16 11.03 -1.63
C THR A 3 4.84 9.68 -1.41
N LEU A 4 4.27 8.82 -0.57
CA LEU A 4 4.80 7.47 -0.31
C LEU A 4 3.88 6.40 -0.88
N GLY A 5 4.43 5.40 -1.57
CA GLY A 5 3.70 4.18 -1.90
C GLY A 5 3.71 3.20 -0.74
N VAL A 6 2.55 2.86 -0.19
CA VAL A 6 2.42 1.93 0.95
C VAL A 6 1.87 0.61 0.44
N ILE A 7 2.73 -0.41 0.41
CA ILE A 7 2.38 -1.75 -0.04
C ILE A 7 1.93 -2.58 1.15
N LEU A 8 0.65 -2.96 1.18
CA LEU A 8 0.06 -3.75 2.26
C LEU A 8 0.14 -5.23 1.91
N ALA A 9 0.89 -5.99 2.70
CA ALA A 9 0.97 -7.44 2.56
C ALA A 9 1.07 -8.11 3.93
N ARG A 10 0.54 -9.34 4.03
CA ARG A 10 0.71 -10.24 5.16
C ARG A 10 0.75 -11.68 4.66
N SER A 11 1.46 -12.53 5.38
CA SER A 11 1.78 -13.91 5.00
C SER A 11 0.59 -14.84 5.22
N ASP A 12 -0.26 -14.56 6.21
CA ASP A 12 -1.40 -15.39 6.62
C ASP A 12 -2.71 -15.06 5.88
N SER A 13 -2.60 -14.79 4.58
CA SER A 13 -3.77 -14.48 3.75
C SER A 13 -4.79 -15.63 3.72
N THR A 14 -6.06 -15.34 4.02
CA THR A 14 -7.13 -16.34 4.16
C THR A 14 -7.42 -17.16 2.90
N ARG A 15 -7.37 -16.52 1.73
CA ARG A 15 -7.67 -17.16 0.42
C ARG A 15 -6.52 -18.00 -0.12
N LEU A 16 -5.27 -17.56 0.11
CA LEU A 16 -4.06 -18.22 -0.34
C LEU A 16 -2.91 -17.87 0.63
N PRO A 17 -2.67 -18.68 1.66
CA PRO A 17 -1.59 -18.47 2.60
C PRO A 17 -0.23 -18.47 1.88
N GLY A 18 0.70 -17.61 2.32
CA GLY A 18 2.03 -17.50 1.74
C GLY A 18 2.09 -16.81 0.37
N LYS A 19 0.97 -16.30 -0.17
CA LYS A 19 0.93 -15.70 -1.51
C LYS A 19 1.94 -14.58 -1.74
N ALA A 20 2.30 -13.80 -0.71
CA ALA A 20 3.23 -12.68 -0.84
C ALA A 20 4.65 -13.15 -1.21
N LEU A 21 5.06 -14.33 -0.74
CA LEU A 21 6.37 -14.93 -1.01
C LEU A 21 6.29 -16.08 -2.04
N MET A 22 5.12 -16.30 -2.64
CA MET A 22 4.94 -17.31 -3.67
C MET A 22 5.75 -16.93 -4.92
N ASP A 23 6.53 -17.89 -5.42
CA ASP A 23 7.26 -17.78 -6.69
C ASP A 23 6.27 -17.75 -7.87
N LEU A 24 6.41 -16.75 -8.73
CA LEU A 24 5.58 -16.55 -9.92
C LEU A 24 6.33 -16.86 -11.22
N GLY A 25 7.54 -17.41 -11.12
CA GLY A 25 8.41 -17.77 -12.23
C GLY A 25 9.60 -16.82 -12.38
N GLY A 26 10.71 -17.36 -12.87
CA GLY A 26 11.93 -16.57 -13.12
C GLY A 26 12.62 -16.06 -11.86
N GLY A 27 12.32 -16.64 -10.69
CA GLY A 27 12.88 -16.24 -9.39
C GLY A 27 12.17 -15.05 -8.73
N TRP A 28 11.11 -14.52 -9.35
CA TRP A 28 10.35 -13.40 -8.80
C TRP A 28 9.23 -13.89 -7.89
N LYS A 29 9.18 -13.37 -6.67
CA LYS A 29 8.02 -13.53 -5.77
C LYS A 29 6.96 -12.49 -6.09
N MET A 30 5.74 -12.74 -5.62
CA MET A 30 4.63 -11.79 -5.72
C MET A 30 5.01 -10.40 -5.22
N ILE A 31 5.58 -10.31 -4.01
CA ILE A 31 5.92 -9.02 -3.40
C ILE A 31 7.01 -8.27 -4.19
N ASP A 32 7.96 -8.99 -4.77
CA ASP A 32 9.05 -8.44 -5.57
C ASP A 32 8.50 -7.69 -6.78
N LEU A 33 7.53 -8.29 -7.48
CA LEU A 33 6.88 -7.67 -8.64
C LEU A 33 6.11 -6.41 -8.23
N VAL A 34 5.37 -6.46 -7.12
CA VAL A 34 4.62 -5.30 -6.62
C VAL A 34 5.56 -4.15 -6.29
N LEU A 35 6.61 -4.41 -5.50
CA LEU A 35 7.64 -3.43 -5.14
C LEU A 35 8.33 -2.86 -6.36
N ALA A 36 8.86 -3.72 -7.24
CA ALA A 36 9.63 -3.31 -8.41
C ALA A 36 8.80 -2.54 -9.44
N ARG A 37 7.49 -2.79 -9.53
CA ARG A 37 6.60 -2.04 -10.41
C ARG A 37 6.16 -0.73 -9.78
N ALA A 38 5.78 -0.72 -8.51
CA ALA A 38 5.42 0.50 -7.79
C ALA A 38 6.58 1.51 -7.77
N ALA A 39 7.82 1.03 -7.56
CA ALA A 39 9.02 1.86 -7.56
C ALA A 39 9.34 2.54 -8.91
N ARG A 40 8.65 2.18 -10.00
CA ARG A 40 8.79 2.87 -11.31
C ARG A 40 8.01 4.17 -11.41
N SER A 41 7.16 4.46 -10.42
CA SER A 41 6.46 5.75 -10.32
C SER A 41 7.45 6.90 -10.29
N LYS A 42 7.14 7.97 -11.02
CA LYS A 42 7.95 9.19 -11.05
C LYS A 42 7.48 10.22 -10.03
N GLU A 43 6.29 10.04 -9.48
CA GLU A 43 5.66 10.99 -8.56
C GLU A 43 5.83 10.60 -7.08
N MET A 44 6.15 9.33 -6.79
CA MET A 44 6.41 8.84 -5.44
C MET A 44 7.88 9.06 -5.04
N ALA A 45 8.09 9.45 -3.78
CA ALA A 45 9.42 9.59 -3.20
C ALA A 45 10.07 8.23 -2.85
N GLY A 46 9.26 7.17 -2.82
CA GLY A 46 9.68 5.82 -2.49
C GLY A 46 8.48 4.91 -2.24
N VAL A 47 8.76 3.65 -1.94
CA VAL A 47 7.77 2.65 -1.56
C VAL A 47 8.20 1.97 -0.26
N ALA A 48 7.23 1.62 0.59
CA ALA A 48 7.44 0.89 1.82
C ALA A 48 6.46 -0.28 1.91
N LEU A 49 6.96 -1.45 2.34
CA LEU A 49 6.12 -2.55 2.76
C LEU A 49 5.54 -2.24 4.15
N ALA A 50 4.23 -2.34 4.31
CA ALA A 50 3.53 -2.27 5.58
C ALA A 50 2.91 -3.64 5.92
N THR A 51 3.64 -4.42 6.73
CA THR A 51 3.26 -5.79 7.14
C THR A 51 2.96 -5.86 8.64
N THR A 52 2.53 -7.01 9.18
CA THR A 52 2.20 -7.10 10.61
C THR A 52 3.44 -7.34 11.48
N SER A 53 3.33 -7.00 12.75
CA SER A 53 4.33 -7.31 13.78
C SER A 53 4.32 -8.77 14.23
N ARG A 54 3.45 -9.62 13.66
CA ARG A 54 3.36 -11.03 14.04
C ARG A 54 4.55 -11.84 13.53
N PRO A 55 4.98 -12.88 14.26
CA PRO A 55 6.12 -13.72 13.83
C PRO A 55 5.95 -14.39 12.46
N CYS A 56 4.71 -14.68 12.04
CA CYS A 56 4.46 -15.26 10.71
C CYS A 56 4.83 -14.31 9.55
N ASP A 57 5.00 -13.01 9.81
CA ASP A 57 5.43 -12.01 8.84
C ASP A 57 6.93 -11.69 8.91
N ASP A 58 7.69 -12.35 9.78
CA ASP A 58 9.13 -12.13 9.90
C ASP A 58 9.87 -12.44 8.59
N GLU A 59 9.48 -13.52 7.91
CA GLU A 59 10.10 -13.89 6.64
C GLU A 59 9.82 -12.88 5.54
N LEU A 60 8.58 -12.40 5.45
CA LEU A 60 8.20 -11.36 4.49
C LEU A 60 8.94 -10.05 4.76
N ALA A 61 9.00 -9.63 6.03
CA ALA A 61 9.70 -8.42 6.44
C ALA A 61 11.20 -8.52 6.13
N ARG A 62 11.85 -9.63 6.51
CA ARG A 62 13.26 -9.89 6.25
C ARG A 62 13.57 -9.93 4.76
N HIS A 63 12.74 -10.62 3.97
CA HIS A 63 12.93 -10.70 2.53
C HIS A 63 12.96 -9.29 1.89
N VAL A 64 12.02 -8.43 2.25
CA VAL A 64 12.00 -7.06 1.72
C VAL A 64 13.15 -6.21 2.28
N ALA A 65 13.45 -6.30 3.57
CA ALA A 65 14.48 -5.46 4.19
C ALA A 65 15.91 -5.86 3.83
N GLU A 66 16.22 -7.15 3.86
CA GLU A 66 17.59 -7.68 3.71
C GLU A 66 17.89 -8.09 2.26
N ASP A 67 16.99 -8.82 1.61
CA ASP A 67 17.28 -9.34 0.26
C ASP A 67 17.04 -8.27 -0.82
N LEU A 68 16.00 -7.45 -0.66
CA LEU A 68 15.64 -6.39 -1.61
C LEU A 68 16.17 -5.01 -1.21
N GLY A 69 16.62 -4.82 0.03
CA GLY A 69 17.04 -3.51 0.56
C GLY A 69 15.92 -2.47 0.64
N GLY A 70 14.66 -2.93 0.78
CA GLY A 70 13.46 -2.09 0.81
C GLY A 70 13.10 -1.58 2.21
N ASP A 71 12.26 -0.53 2.24
CA ASP A 71 11.71 0.01 3.49
C ASP A 71 10.55 -0.87 4.00
N VAL A 72 10.56 -1.16 5.30
CA VAL A 72 9.56 -2.00 5.96
C VAL A 72 9.04 -1.32 7.22
N TYR A 73 7.72 -1.26 7.32
CA TYR A 73 6.98 -0.93 8.52
C TYR A 73 6.23 -2.17 9.02
N ARG A 74 6.26 -2.39 10.33
CA ARG A 74 5.54 -3.48 11.00
C ARG A 74 4.56 -2.93 12.01
N GLY A 75 3.29 -3.31 11.89
CA GLY A 75 2.22 -2.77 12.73
C GLY A 75 1.13 -3.77 13.09
N ASP A 76 0.02 -3.25 13.58
CA ASP A 76 -1.14 -4.03 14.04
C ASP A 76 -1.73 -4.92 12.94
N LEU A 77 -2.31 -6.07 13.27
CA LEU A 77 -2.95 -6.99 12.31
C LEU A 77 -4.30 -6.48 11.81
N GLU A 78 -5.13 -6.00 12.74
CA GLU A 78 -6.54 -5.69 12.56
C GLU A 78 -6.71 -4.26 12.03
N ASP A 79 -5.87 -3.32 12.46
CA ASP A 79 -5.87 -1.93 11.99
C ASP A 79 -5.00 -1.74 10.74
N VAL A 80 -5.48 -2.24 9.60
CA VAL A 80 -4.82 -2.10 8.29
C VAL A 80 -4.70 -0.63 7.88
N ALA A 81 -5.75 0.16 8.13
CA ALA A 81 -5.78 1.60 7.89
C ALA A 81 -4.73 2.34 8.73
N GLY A 82 -4.70 2.09 10.04
CA GLY A 82 -3.74 2.66 10.96
C GLY A 82 -2.32 2.24 10.63
N ARG A 83 -2.12 0.98 10.20
CA ARG A 83 -0.81 0.51 9.75
C ARG A 83 -0.30 1.27 8.51
N ALA A 84 -1.18 1.55 7.54
CA ALA A 84 -0.81 2.36 6.39
C ALA A 84 -0.54 3.83 6.78
N LEU A 85 -1.38 4.39 7.64
CA LEU A 85 -1.28 5.76 8.12
C LEU A 85 0.02 5.99 8.91
N THR A 86 0.32 5.16 9.91
CA THR A 86 1.53 5.30 10.71
C THR A 86 2.79 5.13 9.86
N CYS A 87 2.77 4.20 8.90
CA CYS A 87 3.84 4.08 7.91
C CYS A 87 4.04 5.41 7.17
N ALA A 88 2.97 6.03 6.64
CA ALA A 88 3.07 7.32 5.96
C ALA A 88 3.57 8.46 6.88
N ILE A 89 3.06 8.55 8.12
CA ILE A 89 3.42 9.59 9.10
C ILE A 89 4.90 9.49 9.48
N GLU A 90 5.40 8.31 9.81
CA GLU A 90 6.79 8.11 10.23
C GLU A 90 7.79 8.45 9.11
N ARG A 91 7.38 8.30 7.85
CA ARG A 91 8.18 8.73 6.68
C ARG A 91 7.93 10.20 6.31
N GLY A 92 7.11 10.95 7.04
CA GLY A 92 6.82 12.36 6.75
C GLY A 92 6.13 12.56 5.40
N ALA A 93 5.31 11.60 4.96
CA ALA A 93 4.60 11.68 3.71
C ALA A 93 3.35 12.58 3.84
N GLU A 94 3.23 13.59 2.98
CA GLU A 94 2.04 14.46 2.91
C GLU A 94 0.85 13.72 2.26
N TRP A 95 1.18 12.78 1.36
CA TRP A 95 0.24 11.88 0.70
C TRP A 95 0.76 10.46 0.75
N PHE A 96 -0.13 9.48 0.78
CA PHE A 96 0.25 8.09 0.54
C PHE A 96 -0.66 7.42 -0.48
N VAL A 97 -0.10 6.46 -1.20
CA VAL A 97 -0.82 5.62 -2.15
C VAL A 97 -0.95 4.23 -1.57
N ARG A 98 -2.18 3.73 -1.43
CA ARG A 98 -2.40 2.36 -1.00
C ARG A 98 -2.19 1.40 -2.16
N ILE A 99 -1.30 0.42 -1.98
CA ILE A 99 -1.01 -0.61 -2.96
C ILE A 99 -1.20 -1.98 -2.29
N ASN A 100 -1.94 -2.89 -2.92
CA ASN A 100 -2.11 -4.24 -2.40
C ASN A 100 -0.93 -5.12 -2.80
N GLY A 101 -0.35 -5.85 -1.85
CA GLY A 101 0.78 -6.75 -2.06
C GLY A 101 0.48 -8.02 -2.84
N ASP A 102 -0.78 -8.23 -3.25
CA ASP A 102 -1.23 -9.34 -4.11
C ASP A 102 -1.66 -8.90 -5.51
N SER A 103 -1.30 -7.68 -5.91
CA SER A 103 -1.58 -7.10 -7.23
C SER A 103 -0.29 -6.99 -8.06
N PRO A 104 0.25 -8.08 -8.64
CA PRO A 104 1.56 -8.06 -9.30
C PRO A 104 1.60 -7.21 -10.57
N PHE A 105 0.44 -6.73 -11.05
CA PHE A 105 0.30 -5.91 -12.24
C PHE A 105 0.09 -4.43 -11.93
N VAL A 106 0.63 -3.93 -10.80
CA VAL A 106 0.63 -2.49 -10.46
C VAL A 106 1.04 -1.65 -11.68
N ASP A 107 0.27 -0.63 -12.02
CA ASP A 107 0.57 0.28 -13.12
C ASP A 107 1.12 1.60 -12.57
N ALA A 108 2.44 1.79 -12.68
CA ALA A 108 3.11 3.01 -12.21
C ALA A 108 2.62 4.29 -12.89
N SER A 109 2.22 4.22 -14.17
CA SER A 109 1.71 5.39 -14.89
C SER A 109 0.34 5.81 -14.38
N LEU A 110 -0.49 4.84 -13.97
CA LEU A 110 -1.77 5.10 -13.35
C LEU A 110 -1.62 5.64 -11.93
N LEU A 111 -0.67 5.13 -11.14
CA LEU A 111 -0.32 5.70 -9.83
C LEU A 111 0.10 7.17 -9.99
N ASP A 112 1.00 7.45 -10.94
CA ASP A 112 1.46 8.81 -11.24
C ASP A 112 0.30 9.74 -11.65
N ALA A 113 -0.63 9.25 -12.47
CA ALA A 113 -1.82 10.01 -12.86
C ALA A 113 -2.71 10.36 -11.66
N GLY A 114 -2.96 9.39 -10.76
CA GLY A 114 -3.72 9.62 -9.53
C GLY A 114 -3.05 10.63 -8.60
N ILE A 115 -1.73 10.56 -8.45
CA ILE A 115 -0.96 11.49 -7.61
C ILE A 115 -1.01 12.91 -8.19
N ARG A 116 -0.83 13.07 -9.51
CA ARG A 116 -0.95 14.38 -10.16
C ARG A 116 -2.34 14.96 -10.01
N LEU A 117 -3.38 14.15 -10.23
CA LEU A 117 -4.77 14.60 -10.05
C LEU A 117 -5.03 15.08 -8.62
N ALA A 118 -4.57 14.35 -7.61
CA ALA A 118 -4.72 14.75 -6.20
C ALA A 118 -4.05 16.10 -5.92
N ARG A 119 -2.83 16.31 -6.47
CA ARG A 119 -2.09 17.58 -6.31
C ARG A 119 -2.74 18.75 -7.06
N GLU A 120 -3.18 18.53 -8.29
CA GLU A 120 -3.75 19.58 -9.16
C GLU A 120 -5.14 20.04 -8.68
N SER A 121 -5.98 19.09 -8.25
CA SER A 121 -7.32 19.38 -7.75
C SER A 121 -7.34 19.78 -6.27
N GLY A 122 -6.30 19.44 -5.51
CA GLY A 122 -6.28 19.56 -4.06
C GLY A 122 -7.15 18.52 -3.33
N ALA A 123 -7.69 17.52 -4.04
CA ALA A 123 -8.63 16.53 -3.51
C ALA A 123 -7.98 15.58 -2.50
N ASP A 124 -8.56 15.47 -1.30
CA ASP A 124 -8.04 14.65 -0.19
C ASP A 124 -8.05 13.13 -0.46
N LEU A 125 -8.86 12.69 -1.41
CA LEU A 125 -8.87 11.34 -1.95
C LEU A 125 -8.97 11.38 -3.47
N VAL A 126 -8.15 10.57 -4.14
CA VAL A 126 -8.37 10.13 -5.51
C VAL A 126 -8.46 8.61 -5.53
N SER A 127 -9.54 8.05 -6.07
CA SER A 127 -9.75 6.60 -6.15
C SER A 127 -10.37 6.19 -7.49
N ASN A 128 -9.91 5.08 -8.05
CA ASN A 128 -10.59 4.39 -9.17
C ASN A 128 -11.37 3.14 -8.72
N VAL A 129 -11.53 2.97 -7.40
CA VAL A 129 -12.14 1.79 -6.78
C VAL A 129 -13.59 2.03 -6.40
N LEU A 130 -13.98 3.28 -6.11
CA LEU A 130 -15.35 3.69 -5.80
C LEU A 130 -16.29 3.36 -6.96
N GLU A 131 -15.96 3.85 -8.16
CA GLU A 131 -16.59 3.46 -9.42
C GLU A 131 -15.57 2.71 -10.29
N ARG A 132 -15.62 1.37 -10.21
CA ARG A 132 -14.62 0.53 -10.87
C ARG A 132 -14.86 0.45 -12.38
N THR A 133 -13.96 1.06 -13.14
CA THR A 133 -13.84 0.94 -14.60
C THR A 133 -12.59 0.17 -15.05
N TYR A 134 -11.66 -0.08 -14.12
CA TYR A 134 -10.43 -0.84 -14.35
C TYR A 134 -10.55 -2.30 -13.88
N PRO A 135 -9.77 -3.24 -14.45
CA PRO A 135 -9.70 -4.62 -13.96
C PRO A 135 -9.33 -4.72 -12.48
N TYR A 136 -9.79 -5.78 -11.81
CA TYR A 136 -9.33 -6.11 -10.47
C TYR A 136 -7.80 -6.26 -10.45
N GLY A 137 -7.18 -5.74 -9.39
CA GLY A 137 -5.72 -5.68 -9.26
C GLY A 137 -5.09 -4.41 -9.81
N ILE A 138 -5.82 -3.60 -10.61
CA ILE A 138 -5.37 -2.29 -11.10
C ILE A 138 -6.13 -1.20 -10.33
N ALA A 139 -5.72 -0.99 -9.08
CA ALA A 139 -6.32 -0.03 -8.16
C ALA A 139 -5.35 1.11 -7.87
N VAL A 140 -5.90 2.33 -7.80
CA VAL A 140 -5.20 3.52 -7.33
C VAL A 140 -6.07 4.20 -6.31
N GLU A 141 -5.53 4.37 -5.10
CA GLU A 141 -6.15 5.11 -4.01
C GLU A 141 -5.07 5.99 -3.39
N VAL A 142 -5.21 7.32 -3.54
CA VAL A 142 -4.25 8.33 -3.08
C VAL A 142 -4.92 9.15 -2.00
N PHE A 143 -4.34 9.20 -0.82
CA PHE A 143 -4.92 9.84 0.36
C PHE A 143 -4.04 10.97 0.86
N ARG A 144 -4.64 12.10 1.24
CA ARG A 144 -3.95 13.14 2.02
C ARG A 144 -3.74 12.61 3.43
N THR A 145 -2.50 12.53 3.87
CA THR A 145 -2.16 11.93 5.18
C THR A 145 -2.87 12.63 6.33
N GLU A 146 -2.91 13.96 6.33
CA GLU A 146 -3.58 14.76 7.36
C GLU A 146 -5.10 14.50 7.40
N THR A 147 -5.78 14.49 6.25
CA THR A 147 -7.21 14.21 6.21
C THR A 147 -7.49 12.77 6.64
N PHE A 148 -6.69 11.81 6.17
CA PHE A 148 -6.82 10.41 6.57
C PHE A 148 -6.63 10.24 8.08
N GLN A 149 -5.66 10.93 8.69
CA GLN A 149 -5.44 10.93 10.13
C GLN A 149 -6.65 11.43 10.92
N ARG A 150 -7.26 12.54 10.47
CA ARG A 150 -8.44 13.12 11.14
C ARG A 150 -9.64 12.18 11.13
N VAL A 151 -9.86 11.46 10.03
CA VAL A 151 -11.01 10.55 9.91
C VAL A 151 -10.75 9.16 10.50
N HIS A 152 -9.49 8.72 10.56
CA HIS A 152 -9.12 7.40 11.11
C HIS A 152 -9.58 7.20 12.55
N GLU A 153 -9.62 8.27 13.36
CA GLU A 153 -10.12 8.20 14.75
C GLU A 153 -11.59 7.78 14.83
N SER A 154 -12.39 8.13 13.80
CA SER A 154 -13.80 7.75 13.70
C SER A 154 -14.06 6.38 13.08
N PHE A 155 -13.03 5.66 12.62
CA PHE A 155 -13.20 4.38 11.94
C PHE A 155 -13.67 3.28 12.88
N ASP A 156 -14.72 2.57 12.47
CA ASP A 156 -15.14 1.30 13.05
C ASP A 156 -14.17 0.15 12.71
N ALA A 157 -14.41 -1.04 13.26
CA ALA A 157 -13.54 -2.20 13.04
C ALA A 157 -13.45 -2.62 11.57
N LEU A 158 -14.53 -2.50 10.81
CA LEU A 158 -14.58 -2.88 9.40
C LEU A 158 -13.84 -1.86 8.53
N GLU A 159 -13.94 -0.57 8.87
CA GLU A 159 -13.23 0.53 8.21
C GLU A 159 -11.72 0.46 8.49
N ARG A 160 -11.33 0.07 9.70
CA ARG A 160 -9.93 -0.21 10.05
C ARG A 160 -9.34 -1.37 9.23
N GLU A 161 -10.12 -2.40 8.93
CA GLU A 161 -9.71 -3.50 8.03
C GLU A 161 -9.76 -3.10 6.54
N HIS A 162 -10.74 -2.27 6.15
CA HIS A 162 -11.04 -1.91 4.77
C HIS A 162 -10.97 -0.38 4.52
N ILE A 163 -9.73 0.11 4.41
CA ILE A 163 -9.26 1.51 4.27
C ILE A 163 -10.19 2.51 3.53
N ALA A 164 -10.92 2.11 2.50
CA ALA A 164 -11.54 3.05 1.54
C ALA A 164 -13.09 3.07 1.53
N ARG A 165 -13.76 2.59 2.57
CA ARG A 165 -15.24 2.61 2.63
C ARG A 165 -15.85 3.94 3.09
N HIS A 166 -15.05 4.84 3.66
CA HIS A 166 -15.52 6.05 4.32
C HIS A 166 -15.61 7.29 3.41
N PHE A 167 -15.08 7.22 2.19
CA PHE A 167 -14.97 8.36 1.29
C PHE A 167 -15.87 8.23 0.06
#